data_AF-A0A7M1ATM4-F1
#
_entry.id   AF-A0A7M1ATM4-F1
#
_cell.length_a   1.000
_cell.length_b   1.000
_cell.length_c   1.000
_cell.angle_alpha   90.00
_cell.angle_beta   90.00
_cell.angle_gamma   90.00
#
_symmetry.space_group_name_H-M   'P 1'
#
loop_
_entity.id
_entity.type
_entity.pdbx_description
1 polymer ?
#
loop_
_entity_poly.entity_id
_entity_poly.type
_entity_poly.pdbx_seq_one_letter_code
_entity_poly.pdbx_strand_id
1 'polypeptide(L)'
;MSSALDRLKNLSNKLSISNYEMARKENLSKLKELYKEVGIDKKVEKFEDLFDFKAINLSGASLQSENLGEIKEGRYLQVLAIAYDKSASVKSKNISLGYFGRVENVDVEFKNKVIEFIIRYRFEKSFMTLEHYHEMLGQFA
;
A
#
# COMPACT_ATOMS: atom_id res chain seq x y z
N MET A 1 36.29 25.39 1.50
CA MET A 1 35.54 25.10 2.73
C MET A 1 34.08 24.94 2.33
N SER A 2 33.36 23.86 2.62
CA SER A 2 33.01 23.42 3.98
C SER A 2 32.91 21.89 4.14
N SER A 3 34.00 21.23 4.55
CA SER A 3 34.01 19.77 4.76
C SER A 3 33.09 19.30 5.90
N ALA A 4 32.78 20.16 6.88
CA ALA A 4 31.88 19.83 7.97
C ALA A 4 30.40 19.85 7.55
N LEU A 5 29.98 20.84 6.76
CA LEU A 5 28.61 20.90 6.23
C LEU A 5 28.34 19.76 5.25
N ASP A 6 29.31 19.42 4.40
CA ASP A 6 29.17 18.29 3.47
C ASP A 6 29.09 16.95 4.21
N ARG A 7 29.89 16.77 5.28
CA ARG A 7 29.79 15.61 6.18
C ARG A 7 28.44 15.55 6.89
N LEU A 8 27.93 16.69 7.38
CA LEU A 8 26.64 16.76 8.06
C LEU A 8 25.48 16.42 7.09
N LYS A 9 25.55 16.92 5.86
CA LYS A 9 24.58 16.63 4.79
C LYS A 9 24.62 15.15 4.40
N ASN A 10 25.81 14.56 4.28
CA ASN A 10 25.95 13.13 4.00
C ASN A 10 25.47 12.26 5.15
N LEU A 11 25.71 12.65 6.41
CA LEU A 11 25.14 11.96 7.57
C LEU A 11 23.62 12.06 7.58
N SER A 12 23.06 13.25 7.37
CA SER A 12 21.61 13.47 7.29
C SER A 12 20.96 12.64 6.18
N ASN A 13 21.58 12.61 4.99
CA ASN A 13 21.12 11.77 3.88
C ASN A 13 21.20 10.29 4.24
N LYS A 14 22.30 9.81 4.82
CA LYS A 14 22.46 8.42 5.25
C LYS A 14 21.47 8.03 6.37
N LEU A 15 21.23 8.95 7.32
CA LEU A 15 20.22 8.80 8.36
C LEU A 15 18.81 8.78 7.77
N SER A 16 18.52 9.62 6.77
CA SER A 16 17.22 9.61 6.08
C SER A 16 16.99 8.30 5.31
N ILE A 17 18.01 7.78 4.61
CA ILE A 17 17.96 6.48 3.93
C ILE A 17 17.75 5.36 4.94
N SER A 18 18.53 5.33 6.02
CA SER A 18 18.38 4.39 7.14
C SER A 18 16.98 4.43 7.77
N ASN A 19 16.38 5.62 7.89
CA ASN A 19 15.04 5.79 8.42
C ASN A 19 13.98 5.24 7.46
N TYR A 20 14.15 5.40 6.14
CA TYR A 20 13.21 4.84 5.17
C TYR A 20 13.30 3.32 5.07
N GLU A 21 14.50 2.73 5.13
CA GLU A 21 14.67 1.27 5.18
C GLU A 21 14.01 0.68 6.43
N MET A 22 14.19 1.32 7.58
CA MET A 22 13.53 0.93 8.82
C MET A 22 12.01 1.06 8.71
N ALA A 23 11.50 2.17 8.18
CA ALA A 23 10.08 2.39 7.97
C ALA A 23 9.46 1.35 7.02
N ARG A 24 10.15 0.94 5.95
CA ARG A 24 9.69 -0.14 5.06
C ARG A 24 9.64 -1.49 5.76
N LYS A 25 10.67 -1.82 6.55
CA LYS A 25 10.71 -3.08 7.31
C LYS A 25 9.56 -3.16 8.30
N GLU A 26 9.33 -2.10 9.06
CA GLU A 26 8.20 -1.99 9.99
C GLU A 26 6.86 -2.04 9.25
N ASN A 27 6.76 -1.34 8.12
CA ASN A 27 5.57 -1.33 7.28
C ASN A 27 5.22 -2.72 6.77
N LEU A 28 6.18 -3.46 6.21
CA LEU A 28 6.00 -4.82 5.71
C LEU A 28 5.58 -5.79 6.81
N SER A 29 6.21 -5.69 8.00
CA SER A 29 5.82 -6.50 9.16
C SER A 29 4.37 -6.27 9.51
N LYS A 30 3.96 -4.99 9.66
CA LYS A 30 2.59 -4.67 10.05
C LYS A 30 1.57 -4.96 8.95
N LEU A 31 1.94 -4.77 7.68
CA LEU A 31 1.11 -5.12 6.54
C LEU A 31 0.84 -6.62 6.49
N LYS A 32 1.82 -7.46 6.82
CA LYS A 32 1.68 -8.93 6.88
C LYS A 32 0.75 -9.39 8.00
N GLU A 33 0.76 -8.71 9.14
CA GLU A 33 -0.22 -8.92 10.22
C GLU A 33 -1.63 -8.55 9.75
N LEU A 34 -1.81 -7.32 9.26
CA LEU A 34 -3.10 -6.81 8.81
C LEU A 34 -3.70 -7.65 7.69
N TYR A 35 -2.88 -8.11 6.74
CA TYR A 35 -3.29 -9.00 5.65
C TYR A 35 -4.07 -10.23 6.15
N LYS A 36 -3.66 -10.82 7.28
CA LYS A 36 -4.36 -11.92 7.94
C LYS A 36 -5.55 -11.42 8.76
N GLU A 37 -5.36 -10.37 9.56
CA GLU A 37 -6.42 -9.84 10.44
C GLU A 37 -7.66 -9.39 9.67
N VAL A 38 -7.48 -8.74 8.52
CA VAL A 38 -8.58 -8.29 7.65
C VAL A 38 -9.09 -9.40 6.73
N GLY A 39 -8.45 -10.57 6.74
CA GLY A 39 -8.90 -11.77 6.02
C GLY A 39 -8.61 -11.77 4.52
N ILE A 40 -7.65 -10.99 4.05
CA ILE A 40 -7.28 -10.93 2.62
C ILE A 40 -6.55 -12.21 2.20
N ASP A 41 -5.87 -12.86 3.15
CA ASP A 41 -5.22 -14.17 3.02
C ASP A 41 -6.15 -15.28 2.52
N LYS A 42 -7.46 -15.15 2.74
CA LYS A 42 -8.47 -16.09 2.25
C LYS A 42 -8.66 -16.05 0.74
N LYS A 43 -8.19 -14.99 0.07
CA LYS A 43 -8.38 -14.79 -1.37
C LYS A 43 -7.07 -14.62 -2.14
N VAL A 44 -6.06 -14.08 -1.49
CA VAL A 44 -4.70 -14.01 -2.00
C VAL A 44 -3.90 -14.86 -1.03
N GLU A 45 -3.51 -16.08 -1.37
CA GLU A 45 -2.98 -17.04 -0.39
C GLU A 45 -1.57 -16.69 0.09
N LYS A 46 -0.74 -16.17 -0.82
CA LYS A 46 0.62 -15.73 -0.52
C LYS A 46 0.65 -14.22 -0.37
N PHE A 47 1.36 -13.76 0.65
CA PHE A 47 1.47 -12.34 0.94
C PHE A 47 2.14 -11.57 -0.21
N GLU A 48 3.14 -12.19 -0.83
CA GLU A 48 3.94 -11.62 -1.90
C GLU A 48 3.10 -11.34 -3.15
N ASP A 49 2.09 -12.16 -3.43
CA ASP A 49 1.19 -12.02 -4.58
C ASP A 49 0.33 -10.74 -4.50
N LEU A 50 0.21 -10.09 -3.32
CA LEU A 50 -0.42 -8.77 -3.21
C LEU A 50 0.25 -7.74 -4.13
N PHE A 51 1.56 -7.86 -4.31
CA PHE A 51 2.36 -6.91 -5.07
C PHE A 51 2.31 -7.16 -6.58
N ASP A 52 1.67 -8.23 -7.04
CA ASP A 52 1.40 -8.45 -8.47
C ASP A 52 0.23 -7.59 -8.98
N PHE A 53 -0.67 -7.18 -8.08
CA PHE A 53 -1.73 -6.25 -8.44
C PHE A 53 -1.14 -4.89 -8.83
N LYS A 54 -1.73 -4.27 -9.86
CA LYS A 54 -1.38 -2.92 -10.28
C LYS A 54 -1.71 -1.90 -9.20
N ALA A 55 -2.85 -2.07 -8.54
CA ALA A 55 -3.31 -1.20 -7.47
C ALA A 55 -4.32 -1.94 -6.58
N ILE A 56 -4.47 -1.47 -5.35
CA ILE A 56 -5.54 -1.86 -4.44
C ILE A 56 -6.24 -0.58 -3.93
N ASN A 57 -7.58 -0.63 -3.95
CA ASN A 57 -8.49 0.46 -3.63
C ASN A 57 -9.49 0.05 -2.56
N LEU A 58 -10.07 1.06 -1.91
CA LEU A 58 -11.11 0.91 -0.90
C LEU A 58 -12.41 1.58 -1.36
N SER A 59 -13.51 0.85 -1.24
CA SER A 59 -14.87 1.39 -1.26
C SER A 59 -15.39 1.48 0.18
N GLY A 60 -16.34 2.39 0.43
CA GLY A 60 -17.02 2.52 1.72
C GLY A 60 -16.42 3.55 2.66
N ALA A 61 -15.10 3.80 2.60
CA ALA A 61 -14.44 4.82 3.41
C ALA A 61 -13.51 5.71 2.57
N SER A 62 -13.24 6.93 3.03
CA SER A 62 -12.24 7.80 2.39
C SER A 62 -10.81 7.36 2.71
N LEU A 63 -9.93 7.55 1.72
CA LEU A 63 -8.49 7.40 1.83
C LEU A 63 -7.75 8.72 1.59
N GLN A 64 -8.48 9.83 1.50
CA GLN A 64 -7.90 11.16 1.36
C GLN A 64 -7.43 11.66 2.73
N SER A 65 -6.37 12.45 2.76
CA SER A 65 -5.76 12.94 4.01
C SER A 65 -6.71 13.78 4.85
N GLU A 66 -7.49 14.62 4.20
CA GLU A 66 -8.39 15.62 4.78
C GLU A 66 -9.58 15.01 5.52
N ASN A 67 -9.97 13.79 5.16
CA ASN A 67 -11.11 13.09 5.75
C ASN A 67 -10.90 11.58 5.86
N LEU A 68 -9.68 11.19 6.21
CA LEU A 68 -9.28 9.79 6.25
C LEU A 68 -10.23 8.96 7.14
N GLY A 69 -10.81 7.90 6.56
CA GLY A 69 -11.72 7.00 7.26
C GLY A 69 -13.15 7.51 7.43
N GLU A 70 -13.48 8.69 6.90
CA GLU A 70 -14.86 9.16 6.77
C GLU A 70 -15.68 8.14 5.99
N ILE A 71 -16.86 7.83 6.52
CA ILE A 71 -17.77 6.84 5.96
C ILE A 71 -18.49 7.42 4.74
N LYS A 72 -18.58 6.64 3.67
CA LYS A 72 -19.40 6.95 2.50
C LYS A 72 -20.73 6.22 2.66
N GLU A 73 -21.75 6.91 3.17
CA GLU A 73 -23.08 6.32 3.40
C GLU A 73 -23.66 5.66 2.14
N GLY A 74 -24.42 4.59 2.35
CA GLY A 74 -25.01 3.75 1.32
C GLY A 74 -24.01 2.85 0.57
N ARG A 75 -22.74 2.80 0.98
CA ARG A 75 -21.69 1.99 0.34
C ARG A 75 -21.33 0.76 1.16
N TYR A 76 -20.65 -0.16 0.51
CA TYR A 76 -20.04 -1.32 1.15
C TYR A 76 -18.57 -1.05 1.41
N LEU A 77 -18.10 -1.47 2.59
CA LEU A 77 -16.67 -1.53 2.88
C LEU A 77 -16.09 -2.72 2.09
N GLN A 78 -15.32 -2.39 1.06
CA GLN A 78 -14.83 -3.39 0.11
C GLN A 78 -13.42 -3.06 -0.37
N VAL A 79 -12.56 -4.06 -0.37
CA VAL A 79 -11.21 -3.99 -0.93
C VAL A 79 -11.22 -4.51 -2.35
N LEU A 80 -10.76 -3.70 -3.29
CA LEU A 80 -10.78 -3.98 -4.73
C LEU A 80 -9.35 -3.87 -5.28
N ALA A 81 -8.85 -4.95 -5.87
CA ALA A 81 -7.59 -4.96 -6.60
C ALA A 81 -7.80 -4.78 -8.10
N ILE A 82 -6.83 -4.16 -8.75
CA ILE A 82 -6.73 -4.09 -10.21
C ILE A 82 -5.62 -5.04 -10.64
N ALA A 83 -6.00 -6.17 -11.23
CA ALA A 83 -5.04 -7.05 -11.89
C ALA A 83 -4.71 -6.51 -13.27
N TYR A 84 -3.45 -6.67 -13.69
CA TYR A 84 -3.01 -6.33 -15.04
C TYR A 84 -2.67 -7.61 -15.79
N ASP A 85 -3.42 -7.89 -16.84
CA ASP A 85 -3.15 -9.01 -17.74
C ASP A 85 -2.66 -8.45 -19.08
N LYS A 86 -1.37 -8.66 -19.37
CA LYS A 86 -0.73 -8.21 -20.62
C LYS A 86 -1.25 -8.95 -21.84
N SER A 87 -1.83 -10.14 -21.65
CA SER A 87 -2.28 -11.05 -22.71
C SER A 87 -3.79 -10.95 -23.00
N ALA A 88 -4.57 -10.32 -22.11
CA ALA A 88 -6.02 -10.17 -22.30
C ALA A 88 -6.40 -8.98 -23.20
N SER A 89 -7.55 -9.10 -23.88
CA SER A 89 -8.18 -8.01 -24.65
C SER A 89 -8.59 -6.83 -23.75
N VAL A 90 -9.07 -7.12 -22.54
CA VAL A 90 -9.27 -6.13 -21.46
C VAL A 90 -8.15 -6.29 -20.45
N LYS A 91 -7.17 -5.38 -20.51
CA LYS A 91 -5.92 -5.48 -19.75
C LYS A 91 -6.07 -5.25 -18.24
N SER A 92 -7.19 -4.69 -17.79
CA SER A 92 -7.41 -4.38 -16.38
C SER A 92 -8.73 -4.95 -15.89
N LYS A 93 -8.68 -5.78 -14.85
CA LYS A 93 -9.86 -6.37 -14.22
C LYS A 93 -9.90 -5.99 -12.74
N ASN A 94 -11.07 -5.53 -12.27
CA ASN A 94 -11.33 -5.35 -10.85
C ASN A 94 -11.63 -6.70 -10.20
N ILE A 95 -10.94 -6.99 -9.10
CA ILE A 95 -11.11 -8.20 -8.30
C ILE A 95 -11.42 -7.77 -6.88
N SER A 96 -12.57 -8.18 -6.34
CA SER A 96 -12.87 -7.98 -4.92
C SER A 96 -11.96 -8.86 -4.07
N LEU A 97 -11.07 -8.28 -3.26
CA LEU A 97 -10.24 -9.03 -2.32
C LEU A 97 -10.94 -9.28 -0.98
N GLY A 98 -11.82 -8.37 -0.56
CA GLY A 98 -12.58 -8.50 0.68
C GLY A 98 -13.87 -7.68 0.63
N TYR A 99 -14.94 -8.24 1.16
CA TYR A 99 -16.24 -7.59 1.29
C TYR A 99 -16.71 -7.74 2.74
N PHE A 100 -16.96 -6.62 3.40
CA PHE A 100 -17.21 -6.59 4.85
C PHE A 100 -18.62 -6.12 5.22
N GLY A 101 -19.50 -5.96 4.21
CA GLY A 101 -20.86 -5.48 4.42
C GLY A 101 -20.99 -3.96 4.31
N ARG A 102 -22.16 -3.45 4.68
CA ARG A 102 -22.47 -2.00 4.68
C ARG A 102 -21.54 -1.31 5.66
N VAL A 103 -20.86 -0.27 5.22
CA VAL A 103 -19.79 0.37 6.01
C VAL A 103 -20.31 0.94 7.32
N GLU A 104 -21.57 1.35 7.38
CA GLU A 104 -22.25 1.85 8.57
C GLU A 104 -22.43 0.78 9.66
N ASN A 105 -22.42 -0.49 9.27
CA ASN A 105 -22.59 -1.63 10.16
C ASN A 105 -21.25 -2.31 10.51
N VAL A 106 -20.14 -1.86 9.93
CA VAL A 106 -18.82 -2.41 10.22
C VAL A 106 -18.29 -1.78 11.49
N ASP A 107 -17.79 -2.63 12.39
CA ASP A 107 -17.09 -2.18 13.59
C ASP A 107 -15.97 -1.17 13.25
N VAL A 108 -15.90 -0.09 14.04
CA VAL A 108 -14.99 1.03 13.75
C VAL A 108 -13.53 0.59 13.82
N GLU A 109 -13.16 -0.27 14.78
CA GLU A 109 -11.80 -0.77 14.89
C GLU A 109 -11.44 -1.63 13.67
N PHE A 110 -12.33 -2.54 13.27
CA PHE A 110 -12.12 -3.36 12.09
C PHE A 110 -12.02 -2.52 10.80
N LYS A 111 -12.90 -1.52 10.63
CA LYS A 111 -12.82 -0.56 9.51
C LYS A 111 -11.45 0.13 9.47
N ASN A 112 -10.95 0.58 10.61
CA ASN A 112 -9.66 1.25 10.70
C ASN A 112 -8.50 0.32 10.30
N LYS A 113 -8.56 -0.96 10.68
CA LYS A 113 -7.59 -1.98 10.20
C LYS A 113 -7.62 -2.15 8.69
N VAL A 114 -8.81 -2.19 8.08
CA VAL A 114 -8.94 -2.25 6.61
C VAL A 114 -8.34 -1.01 5.94
N ILE A 115 -8.57 0.18 6.49
CA ILE A 115 -7.97 1.42 5.97
C ILE A 115 -6.44 1.39 6.10
N GLU A 116 -5.92 1.01 7.27
CA GLU A 116 -4.48 0.91 7.52
C GLU A 116 -3.82 -0.09 6.56
N PHE A 117 -4.44 -1.26 6.34
CA PHE A 117 -3.98 -2.25 5.37
C PHE A 117 -3.76 -1.64 3.99
N ILE A 118 -4.73 -0.84 3.50
CA ILE A 118 -4.64 -0.22 2.18
C ILE A 118 -3.53 0.82 2.12
N ILE A 119 -3.39 1.65 3.15
CA ILE A 119 -2.33 2.66 3.21
C ILE A 119 -0.96 2.01 3.22
N ARG A 120 -0.76 0.98 4.06
CA ARG A 120 0.51 0.25 4.16
C ARG A 120 0.88 -0.47 2.87
N TYR A 121 -0.10 -1.07 2.19
CA TYR A 121 0.07 -1.63 0.86
C TYR A 121 0.54 -0.55 -0.14
N ARG A 122 -0.16 0.59 -0.19
CA ARG A 122 0.17 1.70 -1.11
C ARG A 122 1.54 2.29 -0.82
N PHE A 123 1.91 2.41 0.45
CA PHE A 123 3.24 2.84 0.87
C PHE A 123 4.31 1.93 0.28
N GLU A 124 4.21 0.62 0.50
CA GLU A 124 5.19 -0.34 -0.02
C GLU A 124 5.22 -0.38 -1.56
N LYS A 125 4.04 -0.42 -2.19
CA LYS A 125 3.91 -0.42 -3.66
C LYS A 125 4.56 0.82 -4.29
N SER A 126 4.54 1.95 -3.60
CA SER A 126 5.18 3.19 -4.07
C SER A 126 6.71 3.07 -4.05
N PHE A 127 7.29 2.45 -3.03
CA PHE A 127 8.74 2.17 -3.01
C PHE A 127 9.15 1.17 -4.09
N MET A 128 8.40 0.10 -4.29
CA MET A 128 8.68 -0.84 -5.40
C MET A 128 8.63 -0.15 -6.76
N THR A 129 7.70 0.80 -6.93
CA THR A 129 7.60 1.60 -8.16
C THR A 129 8.81 2.54 -8.32
N LEU A 130 9.26 3.16 -7.23
CA LEU A 130 10.46 4.00 -7.22
C LEU A 130 11.72 3.19 -7.58
N GLU A 131 11.91 2.02 -6.96
CA GLU A 131 13.02 1.10 -7.27
C GLU A 131 13.00 0.68 -8.74
N HIS A 132 11.83 0.30 -9.26
CA HIS A 132 11.67 -0.05 -10.67
C HIS A 132 12.13 1.06 -11.62
N TYR A 133 11.72 2.31 -11.37
CA TYR A 133 12.17 3.43 -12.20
C TYR A 133 13.65 3.75 -12.02
N HIS A 134 14.19 3.60 -10.81
CA HIS A 134 15.62 3.76 -10.57
C HIS A 134 16.45 2.75 -11.38
N GLU A 135 16.03 1.47 -11.42
CA GLU A 135 16.65 0.43 -12.23
C GLU A 135 16.54 0.73 -13.74
N MET A 136 15.37 1.19 -14.21
CA MET A 136 15.18 1.58 -15.61
C MET A 136 16.11 2.73 -16.00
N LEU A 137 16.27 3.73 -15.13
CA LEU A 137 17.17 4.86 -15.38
C LEU A 137 18.64 4.43 -15.47
N GLY A 138 19.03 3.38 -14.74
CA GLY A 138 20.37 2.80 -14.82
C GLY A 138 20.74 2.25 -16.20
N GLN A 139 19.77 2.00 -17.10
CA GLN A 139 20.03 1.58 -18.48
C GLN A 139 20.53 2.72 -19.37
N PHE A 140 20.40 3.97 -18.93
CA PHE A 140 20.83 5.17 -19.66
C PHE A 140 22.10 5.82 -19.08
N ALA A 141 22.64 5.26 -17.99
CA ALA A 141 23.77 5.80 -17.24
C ALA A 141 25.11 5.14 -17.59
#